data_AF-A0A3N5UBB1-F1
#
_entry.id   AF-A0A3N5UBB1-F1
#
_cell.length_a   1.000
_cell.length_b   1.000
_cell.length_c   1.000
_cell.angle_alpha   90.00
_cell.angle_beta   90.00
_cell.angle_gamma   90.00
#
_symmetry.space_group_name_H-M   'P 1'
#
loop_
_entity.id
_entity.type
_entity.pdbx_description
1 polymer ?
#
loop_
_entity_poly.entity_id
_entity_poly.type
_entity_poly.pdbx_seq_one_letter_code
_entity_poly.pdbx_strand_id
1 'polypeptide(L)' 'MRVVRMNITIPQELARKVDEVTGPRKRSQFISEALKHRIEEIEYEKVQRALEEGYKARKEEGHSAAAEFEAADLEGWDDY' A
#
# COMPACT_ATOMS: atom_id res chain seq x y z
N MET A 1 12.49 12.81 -17.87
CA MET A 1 11.10 12.64 -17.38
C MET A 1 10.18 13.45 -18.28
N ARG A 2 9.12 12.86 -18.84
CA ARG A 2 8.12 13.61 -19.62
C ARG A 2 7.08 14.16 -18.65
N VAL A 3 6.78 15.44 -18.75
CA VAL A 3 5.79 16.13 -17.91
C VAL A 3 4.51 16.36 -18.70
N VAL A 4 3.37 16.15 -18.06
CA VAL A 4 2.04 16.43 -18.63
C VAL A 4 1.45 17.59 -17.85
N ARG A 5 1.01 18.65 -18.56
CA ARG A 5 0.33 19.77 -17.92
C ARG A 5 -1.12 19.37 -17.65
N MET A 6 -1.53 19.45 -16.39
CA MET A 6 -2.88 19.15 -15.95
C MET A 6 -3.47 20.39 -15.27
N ASN A 7 -4.66 20.80 -15.70
CA ASN A 7 -5.39 21.90 -15.06
C ASN A 7 -6.30 21.30 -13.99
N ILE A 8 -6.13 21.73 -12.73
CA ILE A 8 -6.90 21.25 -11.59
C ILE A 8 -7.45 22.42 -10.78
N THR A 9 -8.62 22.22 -10.18
CA THR A 9 -9.20 23.17 -9.23
C THR A 9 -8.89 22.69 -7.83
N ILE A 10 -8.28 23.55 -7.01
CA ILE A 10 -7.99 23.28 -5.61
C ILE A 10 -8.57 24.40 -4.73
N PRO A 11 -8.99 24.09 -3.49
CA PRO A 11 -9.44 25.11 -2.55
C PRO A 11 -8.36 26.18 -2.32
N GLN A 12 -8.77 27.45 -2.24
CA GLN A 12 -7.86 28.58 -2.09
C GLN A 12 -6.97 28.44 -0.84
N GLU A 13 -7.56 28.02 0.29
CA GLU A 13 -6.81 27.82 1.53
C GLU A 13 -5.76 26.72 1.42
N LEU A 14 -6.02 25.68 0.64
CA LEU A 14 -5.03 24.63 0.38
C LEU A 14 -3.89 25.14 -0.49
N ALA A 15 -4.20 25.92 -1.53
CA ALA A 15 -3.18 26.54 -2.37
C ALA A 15 -2.23 27.43 -1.56
N ARG A 16 -2.78 28.24 -0.64
CA ARG A 16 -1.98 29.08 0.28
C ARG A 16 -1.07 28.24 1.18
N LYS A 17 -1.59 27.17 1.78
CA LYS A 17 -0.77 26.27 2.61
C LYS A 17 0.36 25.62 1.82
N VAL A 18 0.10 25.19 0.59
CA VAL A 18 1.14 24.65 -0.30
C VAL A 18 2.21 25.71 -0.57
N ASP A 19 1.81 26.97 -0.74
CA ASP A 19 2.74 28.08 -0.95
C ASP A 19 3.62 28.37 0.26
N GLU A 20 3.03 28.36 1.44
CA GLU A 20 3.74 28.54 2.72
C GLU A 20 4.79 27.44 2.95
N VAL A 21 4.43 26.20 2.65
CA VAL A 21 5.31 25.03 2.88
C VAL A 21 6.44 24.94 1.85
N THR A 22 6.15 25.24 0.58
CA THR A 22 7.08 24.93 -0.53
C THR A 22 7.84 26.15 -1.05
N GLY A 23 7.33 27.35 -0.78
CA GLY A 23 7.83 28.59 -1.36
C GLY A 23 7.49 28.73 -2.86
N PRO A 24 7.84 29.87 -3.47
CA PRO A 24 7.56 30.13 -4.88
C PRO A 24 8.30 29.11 -5.76
N ARG A 25 7.62 28.57 -6.79
CA ARG A 25 8.13 27.67 -7.86
C ARG A 25 8.28 26.18 -7.52
N LYS A 26 8.07 25.73 -6.28
CA LYS A 26 8.14 24.30 -5.92
C LYS A 26 6.79 23.57 -5.85
N ARG A 27 5.68 24.27 -6.15
CA ARG A 27 4.31 23.72 -6.11
C ARG A 27 4.17 22.42 -6.92
N SER A 28 4.59 22.43 -8.19
CA SER A 28 4.43 21.25 -9.04
C SER A 28 5.21 20.06 -8.52
N GLN A 29 6.45 20.27 -8.05
CA GLN A 29 7.25 19.20 -7.45
C GLN A 29 6.55 18.61 -6.22
N PHE A 30 6.12 19.47 -5.29
CA PHE A 30 5.43 19.04 -4.08
C PHE A 30 4.14 18.29 -4.38
N ILE A 31 3.32 18.78 -5.31
CA ILE A 31 2.09 18.11 -5.73
C ILE A 31 2.41 16.75 -6.36
N SER A 32 3.44 16.66 -7.22
CA SER A 32 3.85 15.39 -7.82
C SER A 32 4.33 14.38 -6.77
N GLU A 33 5.13 14.80 -5.79
CA GLU A 33 5.60 13.94 -4.72
C GLU A 33 4.45 13.48 -3.82
N ALA A 34 3.55 14.40 -3.43
CA ALA A 34 2.37 14.07 -2.63
C ALA A 34 1.42 13.10 -3.34
N LEU A 35 1.18 13.30 -4.65
CA LEU A 35 0.36 12.38 -5.43
C LEU A 35 1.02 11.01 -5.56
N LYS A 36 2.34 10.96 -5.77
CA LYS A 36 3.08 9.69 -5.82
C LYS A 36 2.91 8.91 -4.52
N HIS A 37 3.18 9.55 -3.38
CA HIS A 37 3.03 8.92 -2.07
C HIS A 37 1.60 8.44 -1.83
N ARG A 38 0.60 9.26 -2.18
CA ARG A 38 -0.80 8.89 -1.97
C ARG A 38 -1.24 7.71 -2.84
N ILE A 39 -0.73 7.62 -4.08
CA ILE A 39 -1.01 6.49 -4.96
C ILE A 39 -0.38 5.21 -4.40
N GLU A 40 0.88 5.27 -3.96
CA GLU A 40 1.59 4.13 -3.36
C GLU A 40 0.85 3.62 -2.11
N GLU A 41 0.38 4.51 -1.24
CA GLU A 41 -0.46 4.15 -0.08
C GLU A 41 -1.75 3.43 -0.50
N ILE A 42 -2.49 3.98 -1.48
CA ILE A 42 -3.74 3.39 -1.96
C ILE A 42 -3.49 2.00 -2.56
N GLU A 43 -2.42 1.82 -3.32
CA GLU A 43 -2.05 0.53 -3.89
C GLU A 43 -1.69 -0.49 -2.80
N TYR A 44 -0.91 -0.07 -1.81
CA TYR A 44 -0.57 -0.91 -0.67
C TYR A 44 -1.83 -1.35 0.11
N GLU A 45 -2.73 -0.42 0.42
CA GLU A 45 -3.99 -0.72 1.11
C GLU A 45 -4.86 -1.71 0.33
N LYS A 46 -4.90 -1.59 -1.00
CA LYS A 46 -5.62 -2.54 -1.87
C LYS A 46 -5.03 -3.94 -1.78
N VAL A 47 -3.71 -4.06 -1.85
CA VAL A 47 -3.03 -5.36 -1.73
C VAL A 47 -3.30 -5.99 -0.37
N GLN A 48 -3.19 -5.23 0.71
CA GLN A 48 -3.46 -5.73 2.07
C GLN A 48 -4.90 -6.25 2.20
N ARG A 49 -5.88 -5.51 1.67
CA ARG A 49 -7.28 -5.94 1.69
C ARG A 49 -7.50 -7.22 0.90
N ALA A 50 -6.91 -7.32 -0.30
CA ALA A 50 -7.02 -8.51 -1.13
C ALA A 50 -6.36 -9.74 -0.46
N LEU A 51 -5.24 -9.55 0.24
CA LEU A 51 -4.60 -10.61 1.02
C LEU A 51 -5.51 -11.07 2.17
N GLU A 52 -6.07 -10.14 2.94
CA GLU A 52 -6.95 -10.46 4.06
C GLU A 52 -8.19 -11.24 3.58
N GLU A 53 -8.82 -10.80 2.49
CA GLU A 53 -9.95 -11.49 1.87
C GLU A 53 -9.56 -12.89 1.36
N GLY A 54 -8.39 -13.00 0.71
CA GLY A 54 -7.86 -14.27 0.22
C GLY A 54 -7.60 -15.28 1.34
N TYR A 55 -6.98 -14.84 2.45
CA TYR A 55 -6.74 -15.69 3.61
C TYR A 55 -8.05 -16.14 4.27
N LYS A 56 -9.02 -15.23 4.42
CA LYS A 56 -10.34 -15.58 4.96
C LYS A 56 -11.07 -16.60 4.08
N ALA A 57 -11.02 -16.42 2.76
CA ALA A 57 -11.70 -17.29 1.80
C ALA A 57 -11.07 -18.70 1.75
N ARG A 58 -9.74 -18.82 1.89
CA ARG A 58 -9.02 -20.10 1.81
C ARG A 58 -8.68 -20.69 3.18
N LYS A 59 -9.34 -20.22 4.25
CA LYS A 59 -9.08 -20.69 5.60
C LYS A 59 -9.15 -22.21 5.73
N GLU A 60 -10.21 -22.82 5.20
CA GLU A 60 -10.42 -24.28 5.31
C GLU A 60 -9.39 -25.08 4.49
N GLU A 61 -9.07 -24.61 3.28
CA GLU A 61 -7.99 -25.18 2.45
C GLU A 61 -6.65 -25.10 3.19
N GLY A 62 -6.33 -23.96 3.79
CA GLY A 62 -5.12 -23.78 4.58
C GLY A 62 -5.05 -24.68 5.81
N HIS A 63 -6.16 -24.87 6.52
CA HIS A 63 -6.23 -25.82 7.64
C HIS A 63 -6.05 -27.27 7.19
N SER A 64 -6.68 -27.67 6.07
CA SER A 64 -6.52 -29.01 5.50
C SER A 64 -5.06 -29.26 5.13
N ALA A 65 -4.44 -28.32 4.40
CA ALA A 65 -3.04 -28.41 4.04
C ALA A 65 -2.13 -28.51 5.28
N ALA A 66 -2.37 -27.69 6.31
CA ALA A 66 -1.57 -27.75 7.54
C ALA A 66 -1.67 -29.13 8.23
N ALA A 67 -2.87 -29.70 8.32
CA ALA A 67 -3.08 -31.03 8.91
C ALA A 67 -2.37 -32.14 8.11
N GLU A 68 -2.31 -32.03 6.79
CA GLU A 68 -1.63 -33.02 5.94
C GLU A 68 -0.11 -33.06 6.17
N PHE A 69 0.50 -31.95 6.57
CA PHE A 69 1.95 -31.85 6.82
C PHE A 69 2.35 -31.93 8.30
N GLU A 70 1.38 -32.01 9.22
CA GLU A 70 1.62 -32.00 10.68
C GLU A 70 2.59 -33.11 11.13
N ALA A 71 2.51 -34.30 10.53
CA ALA A 71 3.40 -35.41 10.85
C ALA A 71 4.86 -35.15 10.42
N ALA A 72 5.08 -34.43 9.32
CA ALA A 72 6.41 -34.07 8.85
C ALA A 72 7.01 -32.92 9.66
N ASP A 73 6.19 -32.00 10.16
CA ASP A 73 6.63 -30.88 11.01
C ASP A 73 7.18 -31.34 12.37
N LEU A 74 6.68 -32.47 12.89
CA LEU A 74 7.09 -33.04 14.18
C LEU A 74 8.23 -34.07 14.06
N GLU A 75 8.63 -34.45 12.85
CA GLU A 75 9.69 -35.44 12.63
C GLU A 75 11.05 -34.91 13.15
N GLY A 76 11.70 -35.64 14.06
CA GLY A 76 13.01 -35.28 14.64
C GLY A 76 12.97 -34.22 15.76
N TRP A 77 11.79 -33.79 16.20
CA TRP A 77 11.64 -32.91 17.37
C TRP A 77 11.86 -33.65 18.70
N ASP A 78 11.72 -34.97 18.71
CA ASP A 78 11.86 -35.83 19.90
C ASP A 78 13.32 -36.21 20.22
N ASP A 79 14.27 -35.84 19.35
CA ASP A 79 15.68 -36.28 19.39
C ASP A 79 16.63 -35.33 20.17
N TYR A 80 16.11 -34.38 20.95
CA TYR A 80 16.88 -33.40 21.75
C TYR A 80 16.61 -33.43 23.25
#